data_AF-A0AAW4QFD6-F1
#
_entry.id   AF-A0AAW4QFD6-F1
#
_cell.length_a   1.000
_cell.length_b   1.000
_cell.length_c   1.000
_cell.angle_alpha   90.00
_cell.angle_beta   90.00
_cell.angle_gamma   90.00
#
_symmetry.space_group_name_H-M   'P 1'
#
loop_
_entity.id
_entity.type
_entity.pdbx_description
1 polymer ?
#
loop_
_entity_poly.entity_id
_entity_poly.type
_entity_poly.pdbx_seq_one_letter_code
_entity_poly.pdbx_strand_id
1 'polypeptide(L)'
;MEYKWKANGSSRVFTKQLRKAGHHLNEMIMPNLSLFIAWGILSLVMKGVSGDLHATLEEVCHWMIQLLLPILISYSGGKSVGGQKGAVAGAIASLGLIARSDAPQIVGAMIIGPLAGFLYEQFVSRFHAKFKAGYEMLVSNLLVGLIGSVICIIGIVFIEPALNSFHLLLVSVVSWLVKMNLLPLVSLILEPLKVLFFNNAINHGVLTPLGIEFSQAVGHSYLFLMEANPGPGLGILLAILCFAKKQEKVNASGALMIHAIGGIHEIYFPFVLLRPYLFLAVMVGGASGTLIFQWLDAGLATPVSPGSLLVIFANTPYPQLAGVSIGIAISTFVTFICATLLLKLPKKEKGDDTVKERGEILELSTIHSVVFACDSGMGSSAMGAALLKKKLAAEKIDLAVGYSSVYELNNQVNQLVIVQHELADLAREKVPQSQIFVLDHFLETDILLSRIKEAIHEPNWKEKKERVEVVEQKKSPVNVVFLYKNNRRGSQTMGMAILSQLAKKEKKQFVILKEPIEQLKIQEETIYIAQRELAVNEQLKETIPQLVLVEHWVATNEYEKLVKGEK
;
A
#
# COMPACT_ATOMS: atom_id res chain seq x y z
N MET A 1 44.22 -20.08 3.24
CA MET A 1 43.00 -20.92 3.27
C MET A 1 41.84 -20.05 3.72
N GLU A 2 41.15 -19.40 2.78
CA GLU A 2 39.94 -18.62 3.08
C GLU A 2 38.72 -19.55 3.02
N TYR A 3 38.08 -19.77 4.16
CA TYR A 3 36.83 -20.51 4.24
C TYR A 3 35.69 -19.68 3.63
N LYS A 4 35.33 -20.00 2.37
CA LYS A 4 34.09 -19.53 1.74
C LYS A 4 32.89 -20.20 2.42
N TRP A 5 32.22 -19.46 3.30
CA TRP A 5 30.88 -19.82 3.79
C TRP A 5 29.88 -19.80 2.61
N LYS A 6 29.55 -20.98 2.08
CA LYS A 6 28.38 -21.18 1.20
C LYS A 6 27.13 -21.00 2.05
N ALA A 7 26.56 -19.80 2.07
CA ALA A 7 25.23 -19.58 2.66
C ALA A 7 24.17 -20.32 1.83
N ASN A 8 23.58 -21.35 2.44
CA ASN A 8 22.53 -22.21 1.92
C ASN A 8 21.32 -21.44 1.35
N GLY A 9 20.74 -21.99 0.28
CA GLY A 9 19.55 -21.46 -0.41
C GLY A 9 18.29 -21.28 0.45
N SER A 10 18.21 -21.90 1.64
CA SER A 10 17.05 -21.75 2.55
C SER A 10 16.95 -20.34 3.15
N SER A 11 18.08 -19.68 3.43
CA SER A 11 18.11 -18.31 3.96
C SER A 11 17.53 -17.28 2.97
N ARG A 12 17.68 -17.53 1.66
CA ARG A 12 17.13 -16.69 0.58
C ARG A 12 15.61 -16.86 0.41
N VAL A 13 15.09 -18.06 0.63
CA VAL A 13 13.64 -18.33 0.58
C VAL A 13 12.95 -17.73 1.80
N PHE A 14 13.54 -17.90 2.99
CA PHE A 14 13.02 -17.34 4.23
C PHE A 14 12.95 -15.81 4.19
N THR A 15 14.02 -15.13 3.75
CA THR A 15 14.04 -13.67 3.57
C THR A 15 13.03 -13.16 2.55
N LYS A 16 12.78 -13.90 1.45
CA LYS A 16 11.77 -13.55 0.45
C LYS A 16 10.35 -13.68 1.01
N GLN A 17 10.07 -14.73 1.77
CA GLN A 17 8.77 -14.94 2.44
C GLN A 17 8.51 -13.90 3.53
N LEU A 18 9.52 -13.60 4.36
CA LEU A 18 9.43 -12.55 5.39
C LEU A 18 9.16 -11.17 4.79
N ARG A 19 9.81 -10.85 3.66
CA ARG A 19 9.56 -9.61 2.92
C ARG A 19 8.15 -9.56 2.34
N LYS A 20 7.65 -10.68 1.79
CA LYS A 20 6.29 -10.78 1.25
C LYS A 20 5.23 -10.65 2.36
N ALA A 21 5.45 -11.28 3.51
CA ALA A 21 4.59 -11.16 4.68
C ALA A 21 4.58 -9.71 5.21
N GLY A 22 5.76 -9.08 5.33
CA GLY A 22 5.88 -7.67 5.71
C GLY A 22 5.16 -6.73 4.73
N HIS A 23 5.23 -7.01 3.42
CA HIS A 23 4.50 -6.25 2.41
C HIS A 23 2.98 -6.35 2.56
N HIS A 24 2.42 -7.56 2.75
CA HIS A 24 0.99 -7.72 2.99
C HIS A 24 0.52 -7.03 4.26
N LEU A 25 1.28 -7.13 5.36
CA LEU A 25 0.97 -6.40 6.60
C LEU A 25 0.97 -4.88 6.36
N ASN A 26 1.92 -4.41 5.57
CA ASN A 26 2.05 -3.00 5.21
C ASN A 26 0.86 -2.48 4.39
N GLU A 27 0.38 -3.24 3.40
CA GLU A 27 -0.81 -2.90 2.61
C GLU A 27 -2.07 -2.76 3.47
N MET A 28 -2.14 -3.49 4.59
CA MET A 28 -3.28 -3.43 5.50
C MET A 28 -3.21 -2.25 6.47
N ILE A 29 -2.01 -1.85 6.89
CA ILE A 29 -1.80 -0.84 7.93
C ILE A 29 -1.61 0.57 7.36
N MET A 30 -0.82 0.74 6.31
CA MET A 30 -0.45 2.06 5.79
C MET A 30 -1.63 2.93 5.34
N PRO A 31 -2.67 2.41 4.67
CA PRO A 31 -3.84 3.21 4.31
C PRO A 31 -4.56 3.79 5.53
N ASN A 32 -4.34 3.20 6.71
CA ASN A 32 -4.98 3.55 7.96
C ASN A 32 -4.09 4.41 8.89
N LEU A 33 -2.92 4.87 8.41
CA LEU A 33 -2.02 5.71 9.21
C LEU A 33 -2.67 7.02 9.66
N SER A 34 -3.57 7.58 8.83
CA SER A 34 -4.34 8.78 9.16
C SER A 34 -5.23 8.61 10.39
N LEU A 35 -5.69 7.39 10.68
CA LEU A 35 -6.49 7.11 11.87
C LEU A 35 -5.66 7.31 13.15
N PHE A 36 -4.41 6.85 13.17
CA PHE A 36 -3.51 7.07 14.30
C PHE A 36 -3.19 8.55 14.51
N ILE A 37 -3.04 9.31 13.42
CA ILE A 37 -2.83 10.76 13.48
C ILE A 37 -4.06 11.46 14.08
N ALA A 38 -5.25 11.12 13.59
CA ALA A 38 -6.51 11.68 14.09
C ALA A 38 -6.72 11.33 15.58
N TRP A 39 -6.49 10.08 15.96
CA TRP A 39 -6.57 9.64 17.35
C TRP A 39 -5.57 10.39 18.23
N GLY A 40 -4.34 10.62 17.76
CA GLY A 40 -3.34 11.40 18.48
C GLY A 40 -3.70 12.86 18.69
N ILE A 41 -4.28 13.50 17.68
CA ILE A 41 -4.77 14.87 17.80
C ILE A 41 -5.92 14.93 18.81
N LEU A 42 -6.90 14.01 18.71
CA LEU A 42 -8.04 13.98 19.63
C LEU A 42 -7.61 13.69 21.07
N SER A 43 -6.67 12.77 21.26
CA SER A 43 -6.09 12.46 22.58
C SER A 43 -5.36 13.66 23.19
N LEU A 44 -4.73 14.51 22.36
CA LEU A 44 -4.10 15.75 22.82
C LEU A 44 -5.14 16.80 23.22
N VAL A 45 -6.17 16.98 22.40
CA VAL A 45 -7.28 17.92 22.68
C VAL A 45 -7.99 17.55 23.97
N MET A 46 -8.27 16.25 24.17
CA MET A 46 -8.92 15.71 25.36
C MET A 46 -8.23 16.12 26.67
N LYS A 47 -6.90 16.26 26.68
CA LYS A 47 -6.13 16.70 27.86
C LYS A 47 -6.40 18.15 28.26
N GLY A 48 -6.78 19.01 27.31
CA GLY A 48 -7.10 20.42 27.55
C GLY A 48 -8.56 20.66 27.93
N VAL A 49 -9.36 19.60 28.03
CA VAL A 49 -10.82 19.66 28.18
C VAL A 49 -11.25 18.88 29.42
N SER A 50 -12.33 19.32 30.06
CA SER A 50 -12.92 18.69 31.26
C SER A 50 -14.44 18.53 31.11
N GLY A 51 -15.06 17.79 32.04
CA GLY A 51 -16.51 17.54 32.06
C GLY A 51 -16.97 16.59 30.96
N ASP A 52 -18.21 16.75 30.50
CA ASP A 52 -18.86 15.84 29.54
C ASP A 52 -18.10 15.71 28.21
N LEU A 53 -17.45 16.79 27.77
CA LEU A 53 -16.68 16.77 26.53
C LEU A 53 -15.41 15.90 26.66
N HIS A 54 -14.80 15.83 27.85
CA HIS A 54 -13.68 14.92 28.09
C HIS A 54 -14.12 13.46 27.98
N ALA A 55 -15.19 13.08 28.69
CA ALA A 55 -15.74 11.72 28.65
C ALA A 55 -16.16 11.30 27.23
N THR A 56 -16.77 12.21 26.47
CA THR A 56 -17.16 11.94 25.08
C THR A 56 -15.94 11.75 24.18
N LEU A 57 -14.88 12.58 24.34
CA LEU A 57 -13.65 12.44 23.55
C LEU A 57 -12.90 11.15 23.90
N GLU A 58 -12.94 10.72 25.16
CA GLU A 58 -12.39 9.45 25.60
C GLU A 58 -13.10 8.28 24.92
N GLU A 59 -14.43 8.29 24.89
CA GLU A 59 -15.23 7.27 24.21
C GLU A 59 -14.98 7.23 22.69
N VAL A 60 -14.85 8.40 22.05
CA VAL A 60 -14.47 8.49 20.63
C VAL A 60 -13.11 7.85 20.39
N CYS A 61 -12.11 8.20 21.21
CA CYS A 61 -10.77 7.63 21.13
C CYS A 61 -10.80 6.10 21.32
N HIS A 62 -11.62 5.63 22.24
CA HIS A 62 -11.82 4.21 22.49
C HIS A 62 -12.41 3.48 21.27
N TRP A 63 -13.48 4.00 20.66
CA TRP A 63 -14.08 3.42 19.45
C TRP A 63 -13.13 3.45 18.24
N MET A 64 -12.28 4.48 18.11
CA MET A 64 -11.29 4.54 17.04
C MET A 64 -10.34 3.35 17.06
N ILE A 65 -9.90 2.91 18.23
CA ILE A 65 -8.91 1.85 18.37
C ILE A 65 -9.53 0.47 18.53
N GLN A 66 -10.60 0.33 19.31
CA GLN A 66 -11.23 -0.98 19.53
C GLN A 66 -12.09 -1.44 18.35
N LEU A 67 -12.79 -0.51 17.70
CA LEU A 67 -13.77 -0.84 16.66
C LEU A 67 -13.26 -0.46 15.26
N LEU A 68 -12.98 0.83 15.05
CA LEU A 68 -12.72 1.35 13.71
C LEU A 68 -11.41 0.81 13.11
N LEU A 69 -10.31 0.81 13.89
CA LEU A 69 -9.01 0.37 13.41
C LEU A 69 -8.99 -1.11 12.96
N PRO A 70 -9.45 -2.09 13.76
CA PRO A 70 -9.52 -3.49 13.31
C PRO A 70 -10.42 -3.68 12.08
N ILE A 71 -11.56 -2.98 12.01
CA ILE A 71 -12.45 -3.05 10.84
C ILE A 71 -11.74 -2.56 9.59
N LEU A 72 -11.05 -1.42 9.65
CA LEU A 72 -10.35 -0.87 8.49
C LEU A 72 -9.14 -1.72 8.07
N ILE A 73 -8.44 -2.33 9.02
CA ILE A 73 -7.36 -3.28 8.72
C ILE A 73 -7.92 -4.52 8.03
N SER A 74 -8.99 -5.10 8.58
CA SER A 74 -9.68 -6.25 7.97
C SER A 74 -10.22 -5.93 6.59
N TYR A 75 -10.80 -4.74 6.41
CA TYR A 75 -11.27 -4.22 5.13
C TYR A 75 -10.14 -4.12 4.10
N SER A 76 -9.01 -3.51 4.46
CA SER A 76 -7.84 -3.40 3.58
C SER A 76 -7.28 -4.79 3.20
N GLY A 77 -7.22 -5.72 4.14
CA GLY A 77 -6.79 -7.10 3.87
C GLY A 77 -7.76 -7.89 3.01
N GLY A 78 -9.06 -7.72 3.22
CA GLY A 78 -10.07 -8.30 2.34
C GLY A 78 -9.98 -7.72 0.93
N LYS A 79 -9.66 -6.41 0.83
CA LYS A 79 -9.50 -5.71 -0.45
C LYS A 79 -8.31 -6.21 -1.26
N SER A 80 -7.17 -6.46 -0.61
CA SER A 80 -5.96 -6.91 -1.31
C SER A 80 -6.11 -8.29 -1.95
N VAL A 81 -7.03 -9.12 -1.45
CA VAL A 81 -7.28 -10.47 -1.97
C VAL A 81 -8.53 -10.55 -2.86
N GLY A 82 -9.66 -10.04 -2.39
CA GLY A 82 -10.98 -10.21 -3.05
C GLY A 82 -11.58 -8.91 -3.60
N GLY A 83 -10.76 -7.88 -3.80
CA GLY A 83 -11.19 -6.57 -4.29
C GLY A 83 -12.23 -5.90 -3.37
N GLN A 84 -13.05 -5.02 -3.93
CA GLN A 84 -14.00 -4.25 -3.11
C GLN A 84 -15.03 -5.09 -2.35
N LYS A 85 -15.44 -6.22 -2.91
CA LYS A 85 -16.41 -7.12 -2.28
C LYS A 85 -15.77 -7.93 -1.15
N GLY A 86 -14.54 -8.40 -1.34
CA GLY A 86 -13.72 -8.99 -0.28
C GLY A 86 -13.46 -8.02 0.88
N ALA A 87 -13.29 -6.73 0.58
CA ALA A 87 -13.11 -5.69 1.60
C ALA A 87 -14.32 -5.60 2.55
N VAL A 88 -15.53 -5.54 2.00
CA VAL A 88 -16.77 -5.50 2.79
C VAL A 88 -16.97 -6.81 3.56
N ALA A 89 -16.68 -7.97 2.95
CA ALA A 89 -16.76 -9.26 3.63
C ALA A 89 -15.81 -9.33 4.83
N GLY A 90 -14.58 -8.82 4.69
CA GLY A 90 -13.60 -8.71 5.77
C GLY A 90 -14.06 -7.81 6.91
N ALA A 91 -14.64 -6.64 6.59
CA ALA A 91 -15.18 -5.73 7.60
C ALA A 91 -16.29 -6.37 8.44
N ILE A 92 -17.23 -7.09 7.79
CA ILE A 92 -18.29 -7.84 8.48
C ILE A 92 -17.67 -8.94 9.35
N ALA A 93 -16.70 -9.68 8.82
CA ALA A 93 -16.06 -10.79 9.52
C ALA A 93 -15.36 -10.35 10.81
N SER A 94 -14.68 -9.18 10.80
CA SER A 94 -13.97 -8.68 11.98
C SER A 94 -14.86 -8.36 13.18
N LEU A 95 -16.15 -8.09 12.97
CA LEU A 95 -17.08 -7.80 14.07
C LEU A 95 -17.18 -8.95 15.07
N GLY A 96 -17.06 -10.20 14.61
CA GLY A 96 -17.11 -11.37 15.49
C GLY A 96 -15.92 -11.43 16.46
N LEU A 97 -14.73 -11.04 16.00
CA LEU A 97 -13.56 -10.95 16.86
C LEU A 97 -13.70 -9.81 17.88
N ILE A 98 -14.12 -8.63 17.41
CA ILE A 98 -14.27 -7.43 18.23
C ILE A 98 -15.33 -7.65 19.31
N ALA A 99 -16.48 -8.24 18.97
CA ALA A 99 -17.57 -8.46 19.91
C ALA A 99 -17.24 -9.45 21.04
N ARG A 100 -16.16 -10.22 20.91
CA ARG A 100 -15.77 -11.25 21.89
C ARG A 100 -14.55 -10.86 22.74
N SER A 101 -13.92 -9.73 22.45
CA SER A 101 -12.69 -9.31 23.11
C SER A 101 -12.73 -7.84 23.49
N ASP A 102 -12.38 -7.54 24.74
CA ASP A 102 -12.20 -6.18 25.22
C ASP A 102 -10.88 -5.54 24.74
N ALA A 103 -9.97 -6.34 24.16
CA ALA A 103 -8.74 -5.85 23.55
C ALA A 103 -8.93 -5.57 22.04
N PRO A 104 -8.29 -4.52 21.48
CA PRO A 104 -8.24 -4.24 20.04
C PRO A 104 -7.76 -5.46 19.22
N GLN A 105 -8.64 -6.01 18.37
CA GLN A 105 -8.39 -7.23 17.60
C GLN A 105 -7.64 -6.98 16.29
N ILE A 106 -6.50 -6.28 16.36
CA ILE A 106 -5.69 -5.91 15.18
C ILE A 106 -5.12 -7.15 14.48
N VAL A 107 -4.53 -8.07 15.24
CA VAL A 107 -3.92 -9.29 14.66
C VAL A 107 -4.99 -10.24 14.14
N GLY A 108 -6.09 -10.38 14.87
CA GLY A 108 -7.24 -11.14 14.39
C GLY A 108 -7.81 -10.55 13.09
N ALA A 109 -7.93 -9.23 12.99
CA ALA A 109 -8.32 -8.54 11.76
C ALA A 109 -7.34 -8.80 10.60
N MET A 110 -6.03 -8.86 10.88
CA MET A 110 -5.00 -9.18 9.88
C MET A 110 -5.13 -10.59 9.31
N ILE A 111 -5.71 -11.52 10.08
CA ILE A 111 -5.96 -12.90 9.64
C ILE A 111 -7.30 -13.00 8.91
N ILE A 112 -8.35 -12.44 9.51
CA ILE A 112 -9.73 -12.66 9.07
C ILE A 112 -10.07 -11.89 7.77
N GLY A 113 -9.48 -10.71 7.58
CA GLY A 113 -9.71 -9.89 6.40
C GLY A 113 -9.27 -10.59 5.11
N PRO A 114 -7.99 -10.96 4.96
CA PRO A 114 -7.50 -11.71 3.81
C PRO A 114 -8.20 -13.06 3.64
N LEU A 115 -8.55 -13.75 4.74
CA LEU A 115 -9.33 -14.99 4.69
C LEU A 115 -10.71 -14.77 4.07
N ALA A 116 -11.40 -13.69 4.43
CA ALA A 116 -12.69 -13.33 3.84
C ALA A 116 -12.58 -12.95 2.37
N GLY A 117 -11.57 -12.16 2.01
CA GLY A 117 -11.28 -11.85 0.60
C GLY A 117 -10.98 -13.10 -0.22
N PHE A 118 -10.15 -14.01 0.32
CA PHE A 118 -9.81 -15.27 -0.32
C PHE A 118 -11.04 -16.16 -0.55
N LEU A 119 -11.85 -16.38 0.49
CA LEU A 119 -13.04 -17.21 0.38
C LEU A 119 -14.06 -16.60 -0.58
N TYR A 120 -14.22 -15.27 -0.60
CA TYR A 120 -15.04 -14.58 -1.58
C TYR A 120 -14.55 -14.87 -3.02
N GLU A 121 -13.26 -14.70 -3.29
CA GLU A 121 -12.69 -14.92 -4.63
C GLU A 121 -12.83 -16.38 -5.08
N GLN A 122 -12.65 -17.33 -4.15
CA GLN A 122 -12.82 -18.77 -4.40
C GLN A 122 -14.27 -19.15 -4.72
N PHE A 123 -15.25 -18.50 -4.08
CA PHE A 123 -16.66 -18.73 -4.38
C PHE A 123 -17.04 -18.09 -5.71
N VAL A 124 -16.69 -16.82 -5.94
CA VAL A 124 -17.03 -16.12 -7.18
C VAL A 124 -16.44 -16.83 -8.39
N SER A 125 -15.15 -17.16 -8.39
CA SER A 125 -14.49 -17.85 -9.50
C SER A 125 -15.14 -19.20 -9.87
N ARG A 126 -15.70 -19.93 -8.89
CA ARG A 126 -16.41 -21.20 -9.14
C ARG A 126 -17.83 -21.02 -9.68
N PHE A 127 -18.52 -19.94 -9.33
CA PHE A 127 -19.95 -19.78 -9.62
C PHE A 127 -20.26 -18.70 -10.67
N HIS A 128 -19.29 -17.88 -11.08
CA HIS A 128 -19.51 -16.75 -12.00
C HIS A 128 -20.14 -17.15 -13.34
N ALA A 129 -19.83 -18.35 -13.86
CA ALA A 129 -20.38 -18.86 -15.13
C ALA A 129 -21.86 -19.29 -15.03
N LYS A 130 -22.46 -19.30 -13.84
CA LYS A 130 -23.82 -19.80 -13.60
C LYS A 130 -24.85 -18.70 -13.34
N PHE A 131 -24.44 -17.44 -13.24
CA PHE A 131 -25.36 -16.35 -12.93
C PHE A 131 -26.08 -15.86 -14.18
N LYS A 132 -27.41 -15.73 -14.09
CA LYS A 132 -28.20 -15.09 -15.15
C LYS A 132 -27.89 -13.59 -15.16
N ALA A 133 -27.71 -13.02 -16.35
CA ALA A 133 -27.51 -11.59 -16.53
C ALA A 133 -28.61 -10.79 -15.80
N GLY A 134 -28.22 -9.73 -15.08
CA GLY A 134 -29.11 -8.90 -14.25
C GLY A 134 -29.19 -9.30 -12.77
N TYR A 135 -28.89 -10.56 -12.41
CA TYR A 135 -28.84 -11.01 -11.00
C TYR A 135 -27.44 -10.97 -10.38
N GLU A 136 -26.41 -10.71 -11.18
CA GLU A 136 -25.00 -10.75 -10.75
C GLU A 136 -24.72 -9.87 -9.54
N MET A 137 -25.24 -8.63 -9.51
CA MET A 137 -25.04 -7.72 -8.39
C MET A 137 -25.76 -8.19 -7.12
N LEU A 138 -26.96 -8.74 -7.25
CA LEU A 138 -27.74 -9.28 -6.12
C LEU A 138 -27.01 -10.48 -5.52
N VAL A 139 -26.59 -11.43 -6.34
CA VAL A 139 -25.89 -12.63 -5.89
C VAL A 139 -24.52 -12.29 -5.33
N SER A 140 -23.78 -11.37 -5.95
CA SER A 140 -22.49 -10.89 -5.42
C SER A 140 -22.65 -10.25 -4.04
N ASN A 141 -23.66 -9.39 -3.83
CA ASN A 141 -23.92 -8.79 -2.52
C ASN A 141 -24.36 -9.83 -1.48
N LEU A 142 -25.21 -10.78 -1.86
CA LEU A 142 -25.63 -11.88 -0.98
C LEU A 142 -24.43 -12.75 -0.57
N LEU A 143 -23.53 -13.06 -1.51
CA LEU A 143 -22.31 -13.82 -1.24
C LEU A 143 -21.38 -13.08 -0.28
N VAL A 144 -21.19 -11.77 -0.46
CA VAL A 144 -20.43 -10.94 0.50
C VAL A 144 -21.01 -11.05 1.90
N GLY A 145 -22.33 -10.88 2.03
CA GLY A 145 -23.02 -10.98 3.31
C GLY A 145 -22.84 -12.36 3.95
N LEU A 146 -23.11 -13.44 3.20
CA LEU A 146 -23.02 -14.81 3.69
C LEU A 146 -21.60 -15.19 4.10
N ILE A 147 -20.60 -14.88 3.26
CA ILE A 147 -19.19 -15.17 3.56
C ILE A 147 -18.73 -14.35 4.76
N GLY A 148 -19.06 -13.06 4.81
CA GLY A 148 -18.77 -12.20 5.95
C GLY A 148 -19.36 -12.73 7.25
N SER A 149 -20.64 -13.13 7.25
CA SER A 149 -21.33 -13.67 8.42
C SER A 149 -20.78 -15.04 8.86
N VAL A 150 -20.50 -15.96 7.94
CA VAL A 150 -19.92 -17.27 8.27
C VAL A 150 -18.54 -17.09 8.90
N ILE A 151 -17.70 -16.24 8.31
CA ILE A 151 -16.36 -16.01 8.84
C ILE A 151 -16.43 -15.23 10.16
N CYS A 152 -17.39 -14.33 10.35
CA CYS A 152 -17.66 -13.70 11.64
C CYS A 152 -17.89 -14.75 12.74
N ILE A 153 -18.72 -15.77 12.48
CA ILE A 153 -18.95 -16.87 13.42
C ILE A 153 -17.68 -17.69 13.64
N ILE A 154 -16.89 -17.97 12.58
CA ILE A 154 -15.59 -18.64 12.71
C ILE A 154 -14.63 -17.82 13.58
N GLY A 155 -14.67 -16.49 13.45
CA GLY A 155 -13.94 -15.54 14.28
C GLY A 155 -14.24 -15.75 15.75
N ILE A 156 -15.52 -15.81 16.10
CA ILE A 156 -16.02 -16.00 17.47
C ILE A 156 -15.64 -17.38 18.03
N VAL A 157 -15.82 -18.44 17.24
CA VAL A 157 -15.74 -19.82 17.74
C VAL A 157 -14.32 -20.38 17.74
N PHE A 158 -13.49 -19.98 16.77
CA PHE A 158 -12.18 -20.59 16.55
C PHE A 158 -11.03 -19.59 16.67
N ILE A 159 -11.11 -18.46 15.96
CA ILE A 159 -9.95 -17.55 15.85
C ILE A 159 -9.71 -16.81 17.17
N GLU A 160 -10.74 -16.20 17.76
CA GLU A 160 -10.61 -15.50 19.05
C GLU A 160 -10.15 -16.44 20.16
N PRO A 161 -10.75 -17.63 20.38
CA PRO A 161 -10.27 -18.53 21.43
C PRO A 161 -8.83 -19.01 21.23
N ALA A 162 -8.40 -19.19 19.97
CA ALA A 162 -7.01 -19.52 19.66
C ALA A 162 -6.06 -18.36 19.99
N LEU A 163 -6.44 -17.13 19.64
CA LEU A 163 -5.68 -15.92 20.01
C LEU A 163 -5.62 -15.78 21.53
N ASN A 164 -6.74 -15.93 22.23
CA ASN A 164 -6.80 -15.86 23.70
C ASN A 164 -5.94 -16.94 24.37
N SER A 165 -5.96 -18.18 23.84
CA SER A 165 -5.09 -19.26 24.34
C SER A 165 -3.61 -18.90 24.20
N PHE A 166 -3.23 -18.32 23.06
CA PHE A 166 -1.88 -17.80 22.85
C PHE A 166 -1.56 -16.64 23.81
N HIS A 167 -2.51 -15.74 24.06
CA HIS A 167 -2.35 -14.66 25.03
C HIS A 167 -2.10 -15.20 26.45
N LEU A 168 -2.85 -16.19 26.92
CA LEU A 168 -2.66 -16.82 28.23
C LEU A 168 -1.30 -17.52 28.37
N LEU A 169 -0.81 -18.14 27.29
CA LEU A 169 0.53 -18.71 27.24
C LEU A 169 1.60 -17.61 27.40
N LEU A 170 1.46 -16.50 26.67
CA LEU A 170 2.38 -15.36 26.77
C LEU A 170 2.40 -14.77 28.19
N VAL A 171 1.22 -14.56 28.76
CA VAL A 171 1.05 -14.11 30.16
C VAL A 171 1.83 -15.03 31.10
N SER A 172 1.67 -16.35 30.97
CA SER A 172 2.34 -17.33 31.82
C SER A 172 3.87 -17.26 31.72
N VAL A 173 4.41 -17.12 30.49
CA VAL A 173 5.86 -17.00 30.26
C VAL A 173 6.41 -15.71 30.85
N VAL A 174 5.71 -14.58 30.64
CA VAL A 174 6.13 -13.27 31.17
C VAL A 174 6.07 -13.27 32.69
N SER A 175 4.99 -13.76 33.30
CA SER A 175 4.87 -13.86 34.77
C SER A 175 5.98 -14.72 35.38
N TRP A 176 6.37 -15.81 34.73
CA TRP A 176 7.49 -16.64 35.17
C TRP A 176 8.83 -15.89 35.12
N LEU A 177 9.11 -15.17 34.03
CA LEU A 177 10.33 -14.37 33.89
C LEU A 177 10.41 -13.22 34.91
N VAL A 178 9.28 -12.56 35.19
CA VAL A 178 9.17 -11.51 36.21
C VAL A 178 9.48 -12.09 37.60
N LYS A 179 8.92 -13.25 37.95
CA LYS A 179 9.21 -13.93 39.24
C LYS A 179 10.68 -14.31 39.40
N MET A 180 11.40 -14.56 38.32
CA MET A 180 12.84 -14.84 38.32
C MET A 180 13.72 -13.57 38.30
N ASN A 181 13.12 -12.36 38.36
CA ASN A 181 13.81 -11.07 38.24
C ASN A 181 14.58 -10.88 36.91
N LEU A 182 14.18 -11.59 35.84
CA LEU A 182 14.81 -11.55 34.52
C LEU A 182 14.09 -10.57 33.57
N LEU A 183 13.83 -9.36 34.03
CA LEU A 183 13.04 -8.36 33.29
C LEU A 183 13.64 -7.94 31.94
N PRO A 184 14.97 -7.79 31.77
CA PRO A 184 15.53 -7.46 30.46
C PRO A 184 15.24 -8.55 29.41
N LEU A 185 15.09 -9.81 29.82
CA LEU A 185 14.70 -10.91 28.92
C LEU A 185 13.21 -10.83 28.55
N VAL A 186 12.35 -10.34 29.45
CA VAL A 186 10.95 -10.06 29.13
C VAL A 186 10.86 -9.05 27.98
N SER A 187 11.71 -8.02 27.97
CA SER A 187 11.71 -6.99 26.92
C SER A 187 12.09 -7.53 25.54
N LEU A 188 12.87 -8.60 25.46
CA LEU A 188 13.16 -9.28 24.19
C LEU A 188 11.91 -9.93 23.56
N ILE A 189 10.93 -10.29 24.39
CA ILE A 189 9.64 -10.87 23.97
C ILE A 189 8.58 -9.78 23.81
N LEU A 190 8.56 -8.82 24.74
CA LEU A 190 7.57 -7.76 24.82
C LEU A 190 7.68 -6.80 23.64
N GLU A 191 8.87 -6.33 23.29
CA GLU A 191 9.04 -5.32 22.22
C GLU A 191 8.54 -5.80 20.85
N PRO A 192 8.84 -7.04 20.40
CA PRO A 192 8.26 -7.57 19.17
C PRO A 192 6.75 -7.71 19.23
N LEU A 193 6.22 -8.20 20.35
CA LEU A 193 4.79 -8.38 20.54
C LEU A 193 4.07 -7.04 20.55
N LYS A 194 4.66 -6.02 21.17
CA LYS A 194 4.16 -4.64 21.12
C LYS A 194 4.06 -4.15 19.69
N VAL A 195 5.12 -4.26 18.89
CA VAL A 195 5.11 -3.88 17.47
C VAL A 195 4.09 -4.68 16.64
N LEU A 196 3.80 -5.92 17.05
CA LEU A 196 2.77 -6.78 16.48
C LEU A 196 1.38 -6.56 17.09
N PHE A 197 1.18 -5.49 17.87
CA PHE A 197 -0.09 -5.11 18.51
C PHE A 197 -0.64 -6.11 19.55
N PHE A 198 0.25 -6.88 20.19
CA PHE A 198 -0.06 -7.75 21.33
C PHE A 198 0.18 -7.09 22.70
N ASN A 199 0.42 -5.76 22.74
CA ASN A 199 0.76 -5.02 23.96
C ASN A 199 -0.35 -5.07 25.03
N ASN A 200 -1.62 -4.96 24.64
CA ASN A 200 -2.74 -4.89 25.57
C ASN A 200 -2.86 -6.13 26.47
N ALA A 201 -2.58 -7.32 25.91
CA ALA A 201 -2.66 -8.56 26.67
C ALA A 201 -1.56 -8.66 27.74
N ILE A 202 -0.34 -8.22 27.43
CA ILE A 202 0.77 -8.26 28.38
C ILE A 202 0.59 -7.17 29.45
N ASN A 203 0.15 -5.98 29.03
CA ASN A 203 0.01 -4.84 29.93
C ASN A 203 -1.11 -5.07 30.96
N HIS A 204 -2.32 -5.37 30.51
CA HIS A 204 -3.46 -5.59 31.41
C HIS A 204 -3.44 -6.97 32.06
N GLY A 205 -2.89 -7.99 31.41
CA GLY A 205 -2.86 -9.36 31.94
C GLY A 205 -1.77 -9.63 32.97
N VAL A 206 -0.63 -8.91 32.93
CA VAL A 206 0.52 -9.21 33.81
C VAL A 206 1.11 -7.96 34.44
N LEU A 207 1.54 -6.99 33.62
CA LEU A 207 2.39 -5.90 34.11
C LEU A 207 1.64 -4.93 35.02
N THR A 208 0.41 -4.58 34.66
CA THR A 208 -0.41 -3.66 35.46
C THR A 208 -0.82 -4.25 36.80
N PRO A 209 -1.39 -5.48 36.88
CA PRO A 209 -1.72 -6.09 38.18
C PRO A 209 -0.51 -6.23 39.11
N LEU A 210 0.60 -6.76 38.60
CA LEU A 210 1.83 -6.90 39.40
C LEU A 210 2.40 -5.53 39.78
N GLY A 211 2.36 -4.56 38.86
CA GLY A 211 2.83 -3.21 39.12
C GLY A 211 2.02 -2.51 40.21
N ILE A 212 0.70 -2.72 40.26
CA ILE A 212 -0.16 -2.20 41.32
C ILE A 212 0.23 -2.82 42.66
N GLU A 213 0.42 -4.14 42.72
CA GLU A 213 0.84 -4.84 43.94
C GLU A 213 2.18 -4.30 44.47
N PHE A 214 3.18 -4.14 43.59
CA PHE A 214 4.48 -3.57 43.97
C PHE A 214 4.40 -2.09 44.36
N SER A 215 3.63 -1.29 43.63
CA SER A 215 3.47 0.14 43.90
C SER A 215 2.74 0.39 45.23
N GLN A 216 1.79 -0.45 45.61
CA GLN A 216 1.15 -0.37 46.94
C GLN A 216 2.13 -0.62 48.10
N ALA A 217 3.14 -1.46 47.89
CA ALA A 217 4.14 -1.76 48.91
C ALA A 217 5.28 -0.74 48.97
N VAL A 218 5.76 -0.25 47.82
CA VAL A 218 7.01 0.54 47.71
C VAL A 218 6.75 2.00 47.28
N GLY A 219 5.55 2.32 46.80
CA GLY A 219 5.16 3.64 46.28
C GLY A 219 5.41 3.85 44.79
N HIS A 220 6.03 2.87 44.12
CA HIS A 220 6.31 2.88 42.69
C HIS A 220 6.49 1.48 42.11
N SER A 221 6.43 1.37 40.79
CA SER A 221 6.83 0.16 40.07
C SER A 221 7.45 0.49 38.73
N TYR A 222 8.61 -0.11 38.44
CA TYR A 222 9.23 -0.07 37.12
C TYR A 222 8.46 -0.91 36.09
N LEU A 223 7.56 -1.80 36.51
CA LEU A 223 6.75 -2.63 35.61
C LEU A 223 5.82 -1.78 34.74
N PHE A 224 5.34 -0.64 35.26
CA PHE A 224 4.54 0.32 34.49
C PHE A 224 5.34 0.96 33.35
N LEU A 225 6.67 1.04 33.46
CA LEU A 225 7.53 1.58 32.41
C LEU A 225 7.88 0.56 31.34
N MET A 226 7.74 -0.74 31.59
CA MET A 226 8.15 -1.76 30.60
C MET A 226 7.33 -1.67 29.30
N GLU A 227 6.05 -1.36 29.38
CA GLU A 227 5.21 -1.12 28.21
C GLU A 227 5.18 0.37 27.82
N ALA A 228 5.11 1.26 28.82
CA ALA A 228 5.01 2.70 28.60
C ALA A 228 6.32 3.37 28.12
N ASN A 229 7.48 2.70 28.18
CA ASN A 229 8.75 3.28 27.76
C ASN A 229 8.70 3.68 26.26
N PRO A 230 8.80 4.98 25.94
CA PRO A 230 8.78 5.44 24.55
C PRO A 230 10.16 5.31 23.88
N GLY A 231 11.21 4.99 24.65
CA GLY A 231 12.59 5.01 24.19
C GLY A 231 12.86 4.19 22.91
N PRO A 232 12.39 2.94 22.81
CA PRO A 232 12.61 2.13 21.61
C PRO A 232 12.03 2.77 20.35
N GLY A 233 10.78 3.25 20.43
CA GLY A 233 10.13 3.94 19.32
C GLY A 233 10.85 5.24 18.94
N LEU A 234 11.25 6.05 19.93
CA LEU A 234 12.02 7.28 19.70
C LEU A 234 13.32 6.98 18.96
N GLY A 235 14.06 5.95 19.39
CA GLY A 235 15.33 5.59 18.76
C GLY A 235 15.20 5.15 17.31
N ILE A 236 14.15 4.37 16.97
CA ILE A 236 13.83 4.01 15.58
C ILE A 236 13.55 5.26 14.75
N LEU A 237 12.66 6.13 15.22
CA LEU A 237 12.22 7.30 14.47
C LEU A 237 13.37 8.29 14.26
N LEU A 238 14.20 8.51 15.28
CA LEU A 238 15.42 9.32 15.18
C LEU A 238 16.43 8.73 14.18
N ALA A 239 16.62 7.41 14.18
CA ALA A 239 17.52 6.75 13.24
C ALA A 239 17.07 6.95 11.78
N ILE A 240 15.75 6.86 11.54
CA ILE A 240 15.16 7.09 10.22
C ILE A 240 15.27 8.56 9.82
N LEU A 241 15.02 9.50 10.74
CA LEU A 241 15.18 10.94 10.49
C LEU A 241 16.61 11.30 10.06
N CYS A 242 17.61 10.70 10.71
CA CYS A 242 19.01 10.94 10.38
C CYS A 242 19.43 10.28 9.06
N PHE A 243 19.07 9.00 8.83
CA PHE A 243 19.72 8.17 7.80
C PHE A 243 18.83 7.68 6.66
N ALA A 244 17.50 7.84 6.71
CA ALA A 244 16.61 7.38 5.64
C ALA A 244 16.50 8.38 4.46
N LYS A 245 15.82 7.96 3.38
CA LYS A 245 15.54 8.82 2.21
C LYS A 245 14.57 9.97 2.59
N LYS A 246 14.63 11.10 1.87
CA LYS A 246 13.91 12.37 2.20
C LYS A 246 12.41 12.19 2.52
N GLN A 247 11.69 11.36 1.76
CA GLN A 247 10.27 11.11 1.99
C GLN A 247 9.99 10.42 3.33
N GLU A 248 10.82 9.43 3.69
CA GLU A 248 10.65 8.69 4.94
C GLU A 248 10.96 9.54 6.16
N LYS A 249 11.88 10.51 6.02
CA LYS A 249 12.17 11.50 7.07
C LYS A 249 10.94 12.32 7.43
N VAL A 250 10.17 12.77 6.43
CA VAL A 250 8.96 13.59 6.66
C VAL A 250 7.90 12.79 7.44
N ASN A 251 7.67 11.53 7.05
CA ASN A 251 6.74 10.66 7.76
C ASN A 251 7.23 10.37 9.19
N ALA A 252 8.53 10.10 9.36
CA ALA A 252 9.13 9.85 10.67
C ALA A 252 9.07 11.08 11.59
N SER A 253 9.17 12.31 11.06
CA SER A 253 9.07 13.52 11.89
C SER A 253 7.69 13.71 12.49
N GLY A 254 6.63 13.45 11.72
CA GLY A 254 5.25 13.51 12.22
C GLY A 254 5.00 12.42 13.26
N ALA A 255 5.44 11.19 12.96
CA ALA A 255 5.34 10.05 13.88
C ALA A 255 6.11 10.30 15.19
N LEU A 256 7.29 10.95 15.14
CA LEU A 256 8.09 11.26 16.33
C LEU A 256 7.33 12.14 17.31
N MET A 257 6.65 13.17 16.81
CA MET A 257 5.89 14.09 17.66
C MET A 257 4.69 13.38 18.31
N ILE A 258 3.93 12.61 17.52
CA ILE A 258 2.77 11.85 17.99
C ILE A 258 3.20 10.78 19.01
N HIS A 259 4.32 10.12 18.78
CA HIS A 259 4.89 9.13 19.69
C HIS A 259 5.35 9.77 21.00
N ALA A 260 6.20 10.81 20.93
CA ALA A 260 6.80 11.43 22.10
C ALA A 260 5.77 12.17 22.98
N ILE A 261 4.92 12.99 22.36
CA ILE A 261 4.00 13.91 23.05
C ILE A 261 2.62 13.28 23.22
N GLY A 262 2.14 12.61 22.16
CA GLY A 262 0.85 11.92 22.16
C GLY A 262 0.89 10.62 22.96
N GLY A 263 2.03 9.92 23.02
CA GLY A 263 2.18 8.65 23.74
C GLY A 263 1.58 7.46 22.98
N ILE A 264 1.39 7.62 21.68
CA ILE A 264 0.85 6.59 20.80
C ILE A 264 2.02 5.82 20.23
N HIS A 265 2.25 4.63 20.79
CA HIS A 265 3.38 3.79 20.39
C HIS A 265 3.12 3.11 19.03
N GLU A 266 1.87 2.92 18.67
CA GLU A 266 1.45 2.26 17.44
C GLU A 266 1.93 2.99 16.18
N ILE A 267 2.20 4.30 16.27
CA ILE A 267 2.61 5.12 15.12
C ILE A 267 4.00 4.76 14.60
N TYR A 268 4.89 4.18 15.42
CA TYR A 268 6.22 3.75 14.95
C TYR A 268 6.25 2.30 14.46
N PHE A 269 5.24 1.49 14.79
CA PHE A 269 5.22 0.06 14.43
C PHE A 269 5.36 -0.18 12.92
N PRO A 270 4.68 0.57 12.03
CA PRO A 270 4.84 0.40 10.58
C PRO A 270 6.31 0.52 10.13
N PHE A 271 7.09 1.41 10.75
CA PHE A 271 8.50 1.60 10.39
C PHE A 271 9.36 0.37 10.72
N VAL A 272 9.01 -0.36 11.78
CA VAL A 272 9.68 -1.62 12.15
C VAL A 272 9.18 -2.77 11.28
N LEU A 273 7.87 -2.86 11.01
CA LEU A 273 7.28 -3.90 10.16
C LEU A 273 7.79 -3.84 8.72
N LEU A 274 8.02 -2.63 8.19
CA LEU A 274 8.64 -2.40 6.88
C LEU A 274 10.08 -2.95 6.79
N ARG A 275 10.76 -3.07 7.94
CA ARG A 275 12.16 -3.45 8.03
C ARG A 275 12.35 -4.43 9.18
N PRO A 276 12.01 -5.72 9.01
CA PRO A 276 11.98 -6.69 10.10
C PRO A 276 13.30 -6.84 10.87
N TYR A 277 14.45 -6.49 10.30
CA TYR A 277 15.71 -6.48 11.05
C TYR A 277 15.72 -5.44 12.20
N LEU A 278 14.88 -4.40 12.13
CA LEU A 278 14.72 -3.40 13.19
C LEU A 278 14.04 -3.96 14.46
N PHE A 279 13.45 -5.16 14.41
CA PHE A 279 13.01 -5.87 15.61
C PHE A 279 14.16 -6.05 16.61
N LEU A 280 15.38 -6.30 16.12
CA LEU A 280 16.56 -6.43 16.98
C LEU A 280 16.88 -5.11 17.71
N ALA A 281 16.70 -3.97 17.04
CA ALA A 281 16.98 -2.67 17.63
C ALA A 281 16.01 -2.36 18.78
N VAL A 282 14.70 -2.59 18.57
CA VAL A 282 13.71 -2.36 19.63
C VAL A 282 13.86 -3.35 20.79
N MET A 283 14.18 -4.62 20.52
CA MET A 283 14.45 -5.62 21.57
C MET A 283 15.61 -5.19 22.49
N VAL A 284 16.77 -4.86 21.89
CA VAL A 284 17.97 -4.50 22.67
C VAL A 284 17.77 -3.18 23.40
N GLY A 285 17.10 -2.22 22.77
CA GLY A 285 16.78 -0.95 23.40
C GLY A 285 15.74 -1.03 24.51
N GLY A 286 14.70 -1.85 24.36
CA GLY A 286 13.73 -2.10 25.41
C GLY A 286 14.38 -2.80 26.61
N ALA A 287 15.21 -3.82 26.34
CA ALA A 287 15.98 -4.53 27.36
C ALA A 287 16.95 -3.60 28.11
N SER A 288 17.65 -2.69 27.41
CA SER A 288 18.57 -1.75 28.05
C SER A 288 17.85 -0.75 28.97
N GLY A 289 16.72 -0.19 28.52
CA GLY A 289 15.89 0.67 29.37
C GLY A 289 15.35 -0.05 30.60
N THR A 290 14.83 -1.26 30.40
CA THR A 290 14.30 -2.10 31.48
C THR A 290 15.35 -2.44 32.52
N LEU A 291 16.57 -2.77 32.07
CA LEU A 291 17.70 -3.02 32.96
C LEU A 291 18.02 -1.79 33.83
N ILE A 292 17.99 -0.60 33.25
CA ILE A 292 18.26 0.64 33.99
C ILE A 292 17.14 0.96 34.98
N PHE A 293 15.87 0.79 34.60
CA PHE A 293 14.76 0.96 35.53
C PHE A 293 14.86 0.00 36.71
N GLN A 294 15.21 -1.26 36.44
CA GLN A 294 15.41 -2.27 37.48
C GLN A 294 16.63 -1.96 38.36
N TRP A 295 17.75 -1.53 37.76
CA TRP A 295 19.00 -1.26 38.49
C TRP A 295 18.91 -0.02 39.38
N LEU A 296 18.21 1.02 38.93
CA LEU A 296 17.99 2.25 39.68
C LEU A 296 16.74 2.21 40.56
N ASP A 297 15.99 1.09 40.54
CA ASP A 297 14.67 0.95 41.16
C ASP A 297 13.74 2.15 40.84
N ALA A 298 13.72 2.53 39.57
CA ALA A 298 13.01 3.72 39.09
C ALA A 298 11.74 3.33 38.32
N GLY A 299 10.60 3.87 38.76
CA GLY A 299 9.27 3.49 38.31
C GLY A 299 8.24 4.62 38.41
N LEU A 300 6.98 4.24 38.20
CA LEU A 300 5.83 5.15 38.31
C LEU A 300 4.96 4.75 39.48
N ALA A 301 4.24 5.70 40.07
CA ALA A 301 3.28 5.40 41.14
C ALA A 301 2.04 4.66 40.60
N THR A 302 1.62 5.00 39.38
CA THR A 302 0.41 4.50 38.74
C THR A 302 0.70 4.03 37.30
N PRO A 303 -0.12 3.13 36.75
CA PRO A 303 -0.06 2.83 35.33
C PRO A 303 -0.40 4.10 34.53
N VAL A 304 0.32 4.33 33.44
CA VAL A 304 0.11 5.49 32.56
C VAL A 304 -0.40 5.06 31.20
N SER A 305 -1.46 5.72 30.74
CA SER A 305 -1.97 5.59 29.39
C SER A 305 -2.60 6.94 28.98
N PRO A 306 -2.21 7.54 27.84
CA PRO A 306 -1.17 7.10 26.89
C PRO A 306 0.25 7.21 27.46
N GLY A 307 1.19 6.40 26.94
CA GLY A 307 2.60 6.34 27.37
C GLY A 307 3.47 7.52 26.93
N SER A 308 2.95 8.75 26.98
CA SER A 308 3.66 9.92 26.49
C SER A 308 4.69 10.44 27.48
N LEU A 309 5.77 11.07 27.00
CA LEU A 309 6.80 11.64 27.88
C LEU A 309 6.21 12.61 28.90
N LEU A 310 5.24 13.43 28.48
CA LEU A 310 4.56 14.38 29.36
C LEU A 310 3.80 13.66 30.49
N VAL A 311 3.05 12.61 30.15
CA VAL A 311 2.24 11.85 31.12
C VAL A 311 3.15 11.05 32.05
N ILE A 312 4.20 10.43 31.52
CA ILE A 312 5.20 9.69 32.30
C ILE A 312 5.82 10.63 33.32
N PHE A 313 6.39 11.77 32.89
CA PHE A 313 7.04 12.69 33.82
C PHE A 313 6.07 13.33 34.81
N ALA A 314 4.82 13.60 34.41
CA ALA A 314 3.80 14.11 35.33
C ALA A 314 3.40 13.09 36.43
N ASN A 315 3.44 11.79 36.12
CA ASN A 315 3.10 10.71 37.07
C ASN A 315 4.32 10.07 37.74
N THR A 316 5.54 10.54 37.44
CA THR A 316 6.76 10.03 38.07
C THR A 316 6.96 10.70 39.43
N PRO A 317 7.12 9.94 40.52
CA PRO A 317 7.50 10.52 41.81
C PRO A 317 8.79 11.33 41.70
N TYR A 318 8.87 12.50 42.33
CA TYR A 318 10.03 13.39 42.26
C TYR A 318 11.39 12.70 42.47
N PRO A 319 11.56 11.77 43.44
CA PRO A 319 12.84 11.07 43.64
C PRO A 319 13.26 10.17 42.46
N GLN A 320 12.29 9.69 41.67
CA GLN A 320 12.50 8.73 40.59
C GLN A 320 12.65 9.38 39.22
N LEU A 321 12.36 10.67 39.10
CA LEU A 321 12.40 11.42 37.85
C LEU A 321 13.74 11.24 37.12
N ALA A 322 14.85 11.27 37.85
CA ALA A 322 16.19 11.06 37.29
C ALA A 322 16.37 9.66 36.72
N GLY A 323 16.00 8.61 37.48
CA GLY A 323 16.14 7.23 37.04
C GLY A 323 15.24 6.89 35.84
N VAL A 324 14.00 7.39 35.84
CA VAL A 324 13.07 7.25 34.70
C VAL A 324 13.61 7.96 33.47
N SER A 325 14.11 9.19 33.61
CA SER A 325 14.70 9.95 32.49
C SER A 325 15.92 9.24 31.89
N ILE A 326 16.81 8.72 32.75
CA ILE A 326 18.02 8.00 32.32
C ILE A 326 17.64 6.71 31.59
N GLY A 327 16.69 5.92 32.10
CA GLY A 327 16.25 4.69 31.46
C GLY A 327 15.62 4.92 30.08
N ILE A 328 14.78 5.95 29.93
CA ILE A 328 14.21 6.33 28.63
C ILE A 328 15.31 6.80 27.67
N ALA A 329 16.26 7.62 28.14
CA ALA A 329 17.36 8.12 27.32
C ALA A 329 18.29 6.99 26.84
N ILE A 330 18.66 6.05 27.72
CA ILE A 330 19.49 4.89 27.37
C ILE A 330 18.76 3.98 26.39
N SER A 331 17.47 3.72 26.62
CA SER A 331 16.65 2.93 25.70
C SER A 331 16.60 3.55 24.30
N THR A 332 16.40 4.88 24.24
CA THR A 332 16.42 5.66 22.99
C THR A 332 17.78 5.56 22.30
N PHE A 333 18.85 5.80 23.04
CA PHE A 333 20.21 5.84 22.51
C PHE A 333 20.67 4.49 21.98
N VAL A 334 20.44 3.42 22.74
CA VAL A 334 20.77 2.04 22.33
C VAL A 334 19.98 1.65 21.09
N THR A 335 18.66 1.93 21.07
CA THR A 335 17.84 1.64 19.89
C THR A 335 18.30 2.43 18.67
N PHE A 336 18.62 3.72 18.84
CA PHE A 336 19.16 4.56 17.78
C PHE A 336 20.46 3.97 17.22
N ILE A 337 21.45 3.64 18.07
CA ILE A 337 22.70 3.05 17.60
C ILE A 337 22.44 1.74 16.85
N CYS A 338 21.69 0.81 17.43
CA CYS A 338 21.38 -0.46 16.79
C CYS A 338 20.67 -0.26 15.45
N ALA A 339 19.65 0.60 15.41
CA ALA A 339 18.91 0.91 14.19
C ALA A 339 19.79 1.56 13.14
N THR A 340 20.64 2.52 13.50
CA THR A 340 21.55 3.18 12.55
C THR A 340 22.58 2.21 11.97
N LEU A 341 23.14 1.30 12.77
CA LEU A 341 24.02 0.24 12.28
C LEU A 341 23.28 -0.68 11.31
N LEU A 342 22.07 -1.12 11.68
CA LEU A 342 21.25 -1.99 10.84
C LEU A 342 20.78 -1.33 9.54
N LEU A 343 20.51 -0.02 9.56
CA LEU A 343 20.13 0.77 8.38
C LEU A 343 21.33 1.05 7.47
N LYS A 344 22.55 1.14 8.04
CA LYS A 344 23.80 1.36 7.30
C LYS A 344 24.45 0.07 6.79
N LEU A 345 24.02 -1.10 7.25
CA LEU A 345 24.51 -2.36 6.70
C LEU A 345 24.28 -2.32 5.19
N PRO A 346 25.35 -2.46 4.37
CA PRO A 346 25.20 -2.41 2.94
C PRO A 346 24.17 -3.48 2.58
N LYS A 347 23.10 -3.07 1.89
CA LYS A 347 22.35 -4.02 1.10
C LYS A 347 23.43 -4.76 0.31
N LYS A 348 23.47 -6.09 0.42
CA LYS A 348 24.17 -6.89 -0.57
C LYS A 348 23.35 -6.69 -1.84
N GLU A 349 23.58 -5.55 -2.49
CA GLU A 349 23.22 -5.32 -3.87
C GLU A 349 23.86 -6.49 -4.60
N LYS A 350 22.97 -7.36 -5.07
CA LYS A 350 23.37 -8.42 -5.96
C LYS A 350 23.92 -7.71 -7.20
N GLY A 351 25.21 -7.90 -7.46
CA GLY A 351 25.83 -7.56 -8.73
C GLY A 351 25.93 -6.06 -8.97
N ASP A 352 26.96 -5.46 -8.38
CA ASP A 352 27.66 -4.33 -8.97
C ASP A 352 28.40 -4.82 -10.24
N ASP A 353 27.64 -5.26 -11.25
CA ASP A 353 28.09 -5.13 -12.62
C ASP A 353 27.63 -3.75 -13.06
N THR A 354 28.59 -2.83 -13.02
CA THR A 354 28.56 -1.50 -13.58
C THR A 354 28.14 -1.55 -15.05
N VAL A 355 26.84 -1.55 -15.27
CA VAL A 355 26.24 -1.00 -16.47
C VAL A 355 25.38 0.17 -16.00
N LYS A 356 25.99 1.37 -15.99
CA LYS A 356 25.27 2.63 -16.09
C LYS A 356 24.58 2.68 -17.46
N GLU A 357 23.60 1.83 -17.69
CA GLU A 357 22.63 2.05 -18.76
C GLU A 357 21.58 2.99 -18.18
N ARG A 358 21.84 4.30 -18.30
CA ARG A 358 20.77 5.29 -18.43
C ARG A 358 20.00 4.93 -19.69
N GLY A 359 19.17 3.89 -19.62
CA GLY A 359 18.57 3.22 -20.79
C GLY A 359 18.10 4.25 -21.79
N GLU A 360 18.69 4.25 -22.99
CA GLU A 360 18.20 5.07 -24.09
C GLU A 360 16.71 4.78 -24.27
N ILE A 361 15.90 5.81 -24.44
CA ILE A 361 14.48 5.57 -24.72
C ILE A 361 14.42 5.11 -26.17
N LEU A 362 14.37 3.80 -26.35
CA LEU A 362 14.52 3.12 -27.63
C LEU A 362 13.20 3.21 -28.43
N GLU A 363 12.97 4.35 -29.06
CA GLU A 363 11.82 4.68 -29.92
C GLU A 363 10.59 5.24 -29.18
N LEU A 364 10.40 6.57 -29.30
CA LEU A 364 9.31 7.32 -28.68
C LEU A 364 8.12 7.61 -29.63
N SER A 365 8.08 7.00 -30.81
CA SER A 365 7.06 7.29 -31.83
C SER A 365 5.64 6.84 -31.46
N THR A 366 5.43 6.24 -30.28
CA THR A 366 4.12 5.71 -29.87
C THR A 366 3.78 5.83 -28.37
N ILE A 367 4.45 6.63 -27.52
CA ILE A 367 4.09 6.70 -26.08
C ILE A 367 2.80 7.51 -25.85
N HIS A 368 1.74 6.86 -25.37
CA HIS A 368 0.43 7.49 -25.10
C HIS A 368 0.20 7.81 -23.62
N SER A 369 0.91 7.12 -22.73
CA SER A 369 0.81 7.35 -21.29
C SER A 369 2.11 7.05 -20.57
N VAL A 370 2.34 7.76 -19.47
CA VAL A 370 3.47 7.58 -18.56
C VAL A 370 2.95 7.19 -17.19
N VAL A 371 3.47 6.11 -16.61
CA VAL A 371 3.09 5.64 -15.27
C VAL A 371 4.33 5.54 -14.40
N PHE A 372 4.33 6.31 -13.31
CA PHE A 372 5.33 6.17 -12.25
C PHE A 372 4.93 5.01 -11.33
N ALA A 373 5.74 3.95 -11.30
CA ALA A 373 5.44 2.79 -10.49
C ALA A 373 6.44 2.60 -9.34
N CYS A 374 5.92 2.58 -8.11
CA CYS A 374 6.68 2.29 -6.90
C CYS A 374 6.06 1.09 -6.15
N ASP A 375 6.68 0.65 -5.05
CA ASP A 375 6.24 -0.54 -4.30
C ASP A 375 4.76 -0.43 -3.86
N SER A 376 4.36 0.70 -3.29
CA SER A 376 3.01 0.90 -2.71
C SER A 376 2.08 1.79 -3.56
N GLY A 377 2.51 2.26 -4.72
CA GLY A 377 1.72 3.15 -5.57
C GLY A 377 1.40 4.53 -4.98
N MET A 378 2.09 4.96 -3.93
CA MET A 378 1.92 6.28 -3.30
C MET A 378 3.28 6.87 -2.88
N GLY A 379 3.33 8.19 -2.65
CA GLY A 379 4.55 8.89 -2.19
C GLY A 379 5.39 9.46 -3.34
N SER A 380 6.63 8.98 -3.49
CA SER A 380 7.58 9.54 -4.46
C SER A 380 7.16 9.38 -5.92
N SER A 381 6.44 8.30 -6.27
CA SER A 381 5.84 8.10 -7.60
C SER A 381 4.71 9.10 -7.88
N ALA A 382 3.84 9.36 -6.90
CA ALA A 382 2.77 10.35 -7.02
C ALA A 382 3.33 11.77 -7.15
N MET A 383 4.37 12.12 -6.39
CA MET A 383 5.07 13.40 -6.52
C MET A 383 5.78 13.54 -7.87
N GLY A 384 6.45 12.49 -8.35
CA GLY A 384 7.08 12.48 -9.68
C GLY A 384 6.06 12.68 -10.81
N ALA A 385 4.93 11.96 -10.75
CA ALA A 385 3.84 12.10 -11.69
C ALA A 385 3.22 13.50 -11.69
N ALA A 386 2.97 14.08 -10.50
CA ALA A 386 2.44 15.44 -10.37
C ALA A 386 3.42 16.50 -10.91
N LEU A 387 4.71 16.34 -10.63
CA LEU A 387 5.76 17.27 -11.08
C LEU A 387 5.93 17.20 -12.61
N LEU A 388 5.97 16.00 -13.19
CA LEU A 388 6.05 15.81 -14.63
C LEU A 388 4.80 16.36 -15.32
N LYS A 389 3.60 16.10 -14.79
CA LYS A 389 2.34 16.63 -15.31
C LYS A 389 2.32 18.17 -15.34
N LYS A 390 2.80 18.81 -14.26
CA LYS A 390 2.94 20.27 -14.19
C LYS A 390 3.91 20.81 -15.24
N LYS A 391 5.04 20.12 -15.44
CA LYS A 391 6.06 20.50 -16.43
C LYS A 391 5.58 20.31 -17.87
N LEU A 392 4.91 19.21 -18.19
CA LEU A 392 4.31 18.97 -19.50
C LEU A 392 3.23 20.00 -19.83
N ALA A 393 2.40 20.38 -18.85
CA ALA A 393 1.39 21.42 -19.02
C ALA A 393 2.00 22.80 -19.32
N ALA A 394 3.13 23.15 -18.68
CA ALA A 394 3.85 24.39 -18.96
C ALA A 394 4.40 24.46 -20.39
N GLU A 395 4.69 23.29 -20.97
CA GLU A 395 5.20 23.11 -22.34
C GLU A 395 4.09 22.80 -23.36
N LYS A 396 2.82 22.81 -22.93
CA LYS A 396 1.64 22.49 -23.75
C LYS A 396 1.67 21.09 -24.40
N ILE A 397 2.31 20.12 -23.76
CA ILE A 397 2.35 18.72 -24.21
C ILE A 397 1.18 17.96 -23.55
N ASP A 398 0.26 17.42 -24.35
CA ASP A 398 -0.87 16.61 -23.87
C ASP A 398 -0.49 15.12 -23.79
N LEU A 399 -0.01 14.70 -22.63
CA LEU A 399 0.40 13.33 -22.35
C LEU A 399 -0.18 12.87 -21.00
N ALA A 400 -0.85 11.71 -20.99
CA ALA A 400 -1.46 11.17 -19.79
C ALA A 400 -0.38 10.67 -18.81
N VAL A 401 -0.24 11.32 -17.65
CA VAL A 401 0.69 10.91 -16.60
C VAL A 401 -0.08 10.43 -15.38
N GLY A 402 0.23 9.21 -14.95
CA GLY A 402 -0.33 8.56 -13.76
C GLY A 402 0.76 7.97 -12.86
N TYR A 403 0.32 7.34 -11.77
CA TYR A 403 1.17 6.58 -10.88
C TYR A 403 0.42 5.35 -10.38
N SER A 404 1.13 4.28 -10.04
CA SER A 404 0.53 3.03 -9.57
C SER A 404 1.53 2.23 -8.73
N SER A 405 1.06 1.17 -8.06
CA SER A 405 1.96 0.15 -7.53
C SER A 405 2.53 -0.69 -8.69
N VAL A 406 3.79 -1.11 -8.59
CA VAL A 406 4.40 -2.06 -9.54
C VAL A 406 3.63 -3.38 -9.59
N TYR A 407 2.97 -3.80 -8.50
CA TYR A 407 2.16 -5.02 -8.47
C TYR A 407 0.84 -4.89 -9.23
N GLU A 408 0.31 -3.68 -9.33
CA GLU A 408 -0.95 -3.29 -9.96
C GLU A 408 -0.78 -2.77 -11.40
N LEU A 409 0.44 -2.85 -11.95
CA LEU A 409 0.70 -2.45 -13.34
C LEU A 409 -0.07 -3.36 -14.31
N ASN A 410 -0.80 -2.72 -15.23
CA ASN A 410 -1.48 -3.40 -16.33
C ASN A 410 -0.60 -3.37 -17.57
N ASN A 411 -0.39 -4.51 -18.22
CA ASN A 411 0.43 -4.61 -19.43
C ASN A 411 -0.27 -3.91 -20.61
N GLN A 412 -0.01 -2.61 -20.77
CA GLN A 412 -0.54 -1.80 -21.86
C GLN A 412 0.56 -1.56 -22.90
N VAL A 413 0.20 -1.80 -24.17
CA VAL A 413 1.03 -1.41 -25.32
C VAL A 413 1.16 0.11 -25.31
N ASN A 414 2.33 0.65 -25.68
CA ASN A 414 2.55 2.10 -25.82
C ASN A 414 2.51 2.90 -24.51
N GLN A 415 2.76 2.25 -23.37
CA GLN A 415 2.90 2.85 -22.05
C GLN A 415 4.37 2.89 -21.63
N LEU A 416 4.82 4.05 -21.13
CA LEU A 416 6.12 4.23 -20.50
C LEU A 416 5.97 4.05 -19.00
N VAL A 417 6.64 3.05 -18.43
CA VAL A 417 6.64 2.77 -17.00
C VAL A 417 7.95 3.24 -16.39
N ILE A 418 7.87 4.16 -15.45
CA ILE A 418 9.01 4.74 -14.76
C ILE A 418 9.14 4.07 -13.40
N VAL A 419 10.27 3.43 -13.14
CA VAL A 419 10.52 2.67 -11.90
C VAL A 419 11.89 2.99 -11.31
N GLN A 420 12.09 2.63 -10.04
CA GLN A 420 13.40 2.65 -9.41
C GLN A 420 14.15 1.35 -9.68
N HIS A 421 15.48 1.39 -9.61
CA HIS A 421 16.37 0.24 -9.85
C HIS A 421 15.92 -1.04 -9.12
N GLU A 422 15.44 -0.90 -7.87
CA GLU A 422 15.03 -2.02 -7.02
C GLU A 422 13.78 -2.76 -7.54
N LEU A 423 13.01 -2.14 -8.43
CA LEU A 423 11.74 -2.63 -8.96
C LEU A 423 11.79 -2.91 -10.48
N ALA A 424 12.93 -2.67 -11.14
CA ALA A 424 13.07 -2.80 -12.58
C ALA A 424 12.80 -4.22 -13.08
N ASP A 425 13.36 -5.24 -12.41
CA ASP A 425 13.15 -6.64 -12.80
C ASP A 425 11.69 -7.07 -12.63
N LEU A 426 11.06 -6.64 -11.54
CA LEU A 426 9.65 -6.93 -11.27
C LEU A 426 8.73 -6.26 -12.30
N ALA A 427 9.05 -5.02 -12.69
CA ALA A 427 8.31 -4.32 -13.74
C ALA A 427 8.47 -5.01 -15.10
N ARG A 428 9.68 -5.45 -15.48
CA ARG A 428 9.92 -6.20 -16.72
C ARG A 428 9.11 -7.50 -16.79
N GLU A 429 8.99 -8.19 -15.66
CA GLU A 429 8.19 -9.42 -15.56
C GLU A 429 6.68 -9.12 -15.69
N LYS A 430 6.21 -8.04 -15.08
CA LYS A 430 4.78 -7.67 -15.05
C LYS A 430 4.27 -7.04 -16.34
N VAL A 431 5.07 -6.20 -16.97
CA VAL A 431 4.69 -5.43 -18.16
C VAL A 431 5.71 -5.59 -19.29
N PRO A 432 5.84 -6.81 -19.86
CA PRO A 432 6.84 -7.11 -20.87
C PRO A 432 6.65 -6.34 -22.19
N GLN A 433 5.48 -5.73 -22.41
CA GLN A 433 5.18 -4.95 -23.62
C GLN A 433 5.29 -3.44 -23.40
N SER A 434 5.51 -2.99 -22.16
CA SER A 434 5.67 -1.58 -21.85
C SER A 434 7.16 -1.19 -21.88
N GLN A 435 7.45 0.04 -22.30
CA GLN A 435 8.81 0.56 -22.19
C GLN A 435 9.09 0.89 -20.73
N ILE A 436 10.24 0.45 -20.22
CA ILE A 436 10.60 0.67 -18.82
C ILE A 436 11.77 1.64 -18.75
N PHE A 437 11.55 2.74 -18.05
CA PHE A 437 12.58 3.72 -17.76
C PHE A 437 12.95 3.66 -16.29
N VAL A 438 14.24 3.50 -16.01
CA VAL A 438 14.74 3.36 -14.64
C VAL A 438 15.35 4.69 -14.20
N LEU A 439 14.90 5.18 -13.05
CA LEU A 439 15.42 6.38 -12.39
C LEU A 439 15.97 6.05 -11.01
N ASP A 440 16.98 6.81 -10.60
CA ASP A 440 17.43 6.81 -9.20
C ASP A 440 16.39 7.50 -8.31
N HIS A 441 15.85 8.64 -8.77
CA HIS A 441 14.86 9.41 -8.04
C HIS A 441 13.73 9.94 -8.91
N PHE A 442 12.48 9.72 -8.51
CA PHE A 442 11.29 10.17 -9.27
C PHE A 442 11.14 11.69 -9.37
N LEU A 443 11.91 12.48 -8.60
CA LEU A 443 11.90 13.94 -8.69
C LEU A 443 12.76 14.47 -9.84
N GLU A 444 13.61 13.63 -10.47
CA GLU A 444 14.46 13.97 -11.61
C GLU A 444 13.67 14.05 -12.92
N THR A 445 12.53 14.75 -12.86
CA THR A 445 11.59 14.92 -13.97
C THR A 445 12.13 15.80 -15.08
N ASP A 446 13.22 16.54 -14.86
CA ASP A 446 13.91 17.30 -15.90
C ASP A 446 14.56 16.39 -16.93
N ILE A 447 15.19 15.30 -16.50
CA ILE A 447 15.81 14.31 -17.40
C ILE A 447 14.73 13.63 -18.25
N LEU A 448 13.59 13.29 -17.63
CA LEU A 448 12.43 12.74 -18.32
C LEU A 448 11.86 13.73 -19.34
N LEU A 449 11.66 14.99 -18.93
CA LEU A 449 11.10 16.01 -19.82
C LEU A 449 12.00 16.25 -21.03
N SER A 450 13.33 16.37 -20.83
CA SER A 450 14.28 16.53 -21.94
C SER A 450 14.21 15.36 -22.92
N ARG A 451 14.19 14.13 -22.42
CA ARG A 451 14.12 12.96 -23.30
C ARG A 451 12.76 12.78 -23.98
N ILE A 452 11.66 13.09 -23.29
CA ILE A 452 10.32 13.14 -23.89
C ILE A 452 10.29 14.20 -25.00
N LYS A 453 10.91 15.37 -24.79
CA LYS A 453 10.99 16.44 -25.80
C LYS A 453 11.87 16.07 -26.99
N GLU A 454 13.07 15.53 -26.77
CA GLU A 454 14.01 15.09 -27.82
C GLU A 454 13.31 14.15 -28.80
N ALA A 455 12.55 13.23 -28.26
CA ALA A 455 11.81 12.27 -29.03
C ALA A 455 10.51 12.77 -29.69
N ILE A 456 9.87 13.78 -29.12
CA ILE A 456 8.77 14.48 -29.81
C ILE A 456 9.34 15.30 -30.98
N HIS A 457 10.61 15.74 -30.91
CA HIS A 457 11.25 16.61 -31.90
C HIS A 457 12.09 15.87 -32.96
N GLU A 458 12.48 14.62 -32.78
CA GLU A 458 13.20 13.82 -33.80
C GLU A 458 12.30 12.79 -34.51
N PRO A 459 11.66 13.14 -35.65
CA PRO A 459 11.04 12.16 -36.53
C PRO A 459 12.01 11.56 -37.56
N ASN A 460 13.34 11.61 -37.37
CA ASN A 460 14.27 11.07 -38.37
C ASN A 460 15.64 10.68 -37.79
N TRP A 461 15.96 9.39 -37.80
CA TRP A 461 17.34 8.95 -37.85
C TRP A 461 17.62 8.22 -39.16
N LYS A 462 18.75 8.63 -39.75
CA LYS A 462 19.28 8.32 -41.06
C LYS A 462 19.50 6.83 -41.30
N GLU A 463 19.15 6.42 -42.52
CA GLU A 463 19.64 5.21 -43.18
C GLU A 463 21.16 5.06 -43.02
N LYS A 464 21.58 3.91 -42.48
CA LYS A 464 22.90 3.37 -42.79
C LYS A 464 22.72 2.44 -43.97
N LYS A 465 23.23 2.87 -45.13
CA LYS A 465 23.31 2.11 -46.38
C LYS A 465 23.90 0.72 -46.14
N GLU A 466 23.10 -0.31 -46.38
CA GLU A 466 23.50 -1.50 -47.11
C GLU A 466 22.36 -1.86 -48.06
N ARG A 467 22.67 -1.92 -49.36
CA ARG A 467 21.70 -2.17 -50.43
C ARG A 467 21.20 -3.61 -50.36
N VAL A 468 19.89 -3.80 -50.25
CA VAL A 468 19.14 -4.77 -51.08
C VAL A 468 17.76 -4.16 -51.36
N GLU A 469 17.45 -3.95 -52.64
CA GLU A 469 16.14 -3.55 -53.15
C GLU A 469 15.10 -4.62 -52.83
N VAL A 470 13.99 -4.25 -52.18
CA VAL A 470 12.64 -4.69 -52.57
C VAL A 470 11.67 -3.55 -52.27
N VAL A 471 11.06 -3.04 -53.33
CA VAL A 471 9.96 -2.06 -53.30
C VAL A 471 8.71 -2.74 -52.76
N GLU A 472 8.16 -2.26 -51.65
CA GLU A 472 6.74 -2.46 -51.35
C GLU A 472 6.14 -1.20 -50.70
N GLN A 473 5.21 -0.58 -51.42
CA GLN A 473 4.49 0.63 -51.03
C GLN A 473 3.60 0.35 -49.81
N LYS A 474 3.90 0.92 -48.65
CA LYS A 474 2.96 0.94 -47.50
C LYS A 474 2.02 2.15 -47.62
N LYS A 475 0.73 1.88 -47.88
CA LYS A 475 -0.37 2.86 -47.77
C LYS A 475 -0.50 3.34 -46.32
N SER A 476 -0.76 4.63 -46.15
CA SER A 476 -1.12 5.30 -44.90
C SER A 476 -2.28 4.57 -44.18
N PRO A 477 -2.29 4.49 -42.84
CA PRO A 477 -3.38 3.85 -42.11
C PRO A 477 -4.68 4.66 -42.26
N VAL A 478 -5.81 3.97 -42.48
CA VAL A 478 -7.12 4.60 -42.66
C VAL A 478 -7.73 4.92 -41.29
N ASN A 479 -8.24 6.14 -41.11
CA ASN A 479 -8.92 6.55 -39.88
C ASN A 479 -10.35 6.00 -39.84
N VAL A 480 -10.76 5.41 -38.72
CA VAL A 480 -12.12 4.92 -38.48
C VAL A 480 -12.68 5.51 -37.18
N VAL A 481 -13.76 6.28 -37.26
CA VAL A 481 -14.33 7.03 -36.13
C VAL A 481 -15.72 6.51 -35.76
N PHE A 482 -15.89 6.08 -34.51
CA PHE A 482 -17.17 5.62 -33.95
C PHE A 482 -17.95 6.80 -33.37
N LEU A 483 -19.11 7.10 -33.93
CA LEU A 483 -19.95 8.23 -33.52
C LEU A 483 -20.87 7.89 -32.34
N TYR A 484 -21.01 8.84 -31.41
CA TYR A 484 -21.95 8.74 -30.29
C TYR A 484 -22.62 10.08 -29.98
N LYS A 485 -23.74 10.04 -29.27
CA LYS A 485 -24.52 11.21 -28.84
C LYS A 485 -24.79 11.15 -27.33
N ASN A 486 -24.92 12.30 -26.66
CA ASN A 486 -25.34 12.41 -25.26
C ASN A 486 -24.50 11.57 -24.26
N ASN A 487 -23.19 11.49 -24.46
CA ASN A 487 -22.25 10.82 -23.56
C ASN A 487 -22.48 9.29 -23.37
N ARG A 488 -23.32 8.65 -24.19
CA ARG A 488 -23.50 7.19 -24.22
C ARG A 488 -22.35 6.54 -25.01
N ARG A 489 -21.21 6.31 -24.33
CA ARG A 489 -19.92 5.88 -24.93
C ARG A 489 -19.61 4.38 -24.81
N GLY A 490 -20.36 3.66 -23.98
CA GLY A 490 -20.02 2.30 -23.56
C GLY A 490 -20.09 1.27 -24.70
N SER A 491 -21.12 1.36 -25.53
CA SER A 491 -21.38 0.38 -26.60
C SER A 491 -20.41 0.52 -27.78
N GLN A 492 -19.96 1.74 -28.09
CA GLN A 492 -18.96 2.01 -29.14
C GLN A 492 -17.59 1.43 -28.76
N THR A 493 -17.25 1.44 -27.47
CA THR A 493 -15.97 0.91 -26.98
C THR A 493 -15.87 -0.61 -27.24
N MET A 494 -16.99 -1.33 -27.18
CA MET A 494 -17.03 -2.75 -27.58
C MET A 494 -16.87 -2.94 -29.09
N GLY A 495 -17.55 -2.12 -29.91
CA GLY A 495 -17.39 -2.16 -31.36
C GLY A 495 -15.96 -1.84 -31.83
N MET A 496 -15.30 -0.87 -31.19
CA MET A 496 -13.89 -0.56 -31.45
C MET A 496 -12.96 -1.75 -31.15
N ALA A 497 -13.22 -2.47 -30.06
CA ALA A 497 -12.43 -3.66 -29.70
C ALA A 497 -12.59 -4.79 -30.73
N ILE A 498 -13.83 -5.02 -31.20
CA ILE A 498 -14.12 -6.03 -32.22
C ILE A 498 -13.44 -5.68 -33.55
N LEU A 499 -13.57 -4.43 -34.01
CA LEU A 499 -12.93 -3.98 -35.24
C LEU A 499 -11.40 -4.05 -35.14
N SER A 500 -10.82 -3.68 -33.99
CA SER A 500 -9.39 -3.81 -33.75
C SER A 500 -8.91 -5.27 -33.83
N GLN A 501 -9.70 -6.21 -33.30
CA GLN A 501 -9.38 -7.63 -33.35
C GLN A 501 -9.47 -8.20 -34.78
N LEU A 502 -10.50 -7.82 -35.55
CA LEU A 502 -10.65 -8.20 -36.96
C LEU A 502 -9.54 -7.62 -37.84
N ALA A 503 -9.19 -6.34 -37.64
CA ALA A 503 -8.10 -5.68 -38.35
C ALA A 503 -6.75 -6.37 -38.13
N LYS A 504 -6.48 -6.81 -36.89
CA LYS A 504 -5.28 -7.60 -36.56
C LYS A 504 -5.26 -8.95 -37.28
N LYS A 505 -6.41 -9.64 -37.38
CA LYS A 505 -6.53 -10.93 -38.07
C LYS A 505 -6.22 -10.81 -39.57
N GLU A 506 -6.68 -9.74 -40.20
CA GLU A 506 -6.51 -9.48 -41.65
C GLU A 506 -5.28 -8.60 -41.98
N LYS A 507 -4.39 -8.36 -40.99
CA LYS A 507 -3.16 -7.56 -41.13
C LYS A 507 -3.38 -6.14 -41.69
N LYS A 508 -4.55 -5.53 -41.45
CA LYS A 508 -4.83 -4.12 -41.83
C LYS A 508 -4.60 -3.17 -40.67
N GLN A 509 -4.06 -1.99 -40.96
CA GLN A 509 -3.86 -0.92 -39.98
C GLN A 509 -4.97 0.12 -40.09
N PHE A 510 -5.80 0.21 -39.06
CA PHE A 510 -6.79 1.28 -38.87
C PHE A 510 -6.46 2.07 -37.61
N VAL A 511 -6.63 3.39 -37.66
CA VAL A 511 -6.63 4.24 -36.48
C VAL A 511 -8.08 4.36 -36.02
N ILE A 512 -8.42 3.67 -34.92
CA ILE A 512 -9.80 3.58 -34.45
C ILE A 512 -10.03 4.59 -33.32
N LEU A 513 -10.90 5.55 -33.56
CA LEU A 513 -11.24 6.64 -32.63
C LEU A 513 -12.75 6.65 -32.34
N LYS A 514 -13.18 7.47 -31.38
CA LYS A 514 -14.59 7.75 -31.12
C LYS A 514 -14.80 9.23 -30.87
N GLU A 515 -15.83 9.79 -31.47
CA GLU A 515 -16.12 11.23 -31.38
C GLU A 515 -17.61 11.49 -31.12
N PRO A 516 -17.93 12.53 -30.33
CA PRO A 516 -19.30 12.99 -30.20
C PRO A 516 -19.76 13.68 -31.49
N ILE A 517 -21.00 13.43 -31.93
CA ILE A 517 -21.57 14.07 -33.12
C ILE A 517 -21.57 15.60 -32.99
N GLU A 518 -21.74 16.11 -31.76
CA GLU A 518 -21.81 17.53 -31.47
C GLU A 518 -20.48 18.28 -31.72
N GLN A 519 -19.36 17.56 -31.90
CA GLN A 519 -18.03 18.14 -32.14
C GLN A 519 -17.41 17.67 -33.46
N LEU A 520 -18.20 17.03 -34.32
CA LEU A 520 -17.72 16.36 -35.52
C LEU A 520 -17.18 17.37 -36.55
N LYS A 521 -15.91 17.21 -36.93
CA LYS A 521 -15.32 17.84 -38.12
C LYS A 521 -15.08 16.77 -39.19
N ILE A 522 -15.80 16.87 -40.30
CA ILE A 522 -15.79 15.84 -41.35
C ILE A 522 -14.46 15.91 -42.11
N GLN A 523 -13.81 14.75 -42.26
CA GLN A 523 -12.59 14.56 -43.03
C GLN A 523 -12.86 13.58 -44.17
N GLU A 524 -12.43 13.91 -45.39
CA GLU A 524 -12.75 13.14 -46.60
C GLU A 524 -12.14 11.73 -46.63
N GLU A 525 -11.02 11.53 -45.92
CA GLU A 525 -10.26 10.26 -45.85
C GLU A 525 -10.58 9.42 -44.60
N THR A 526 -11.59 9.82 -43.82
CA THR A 526 -11.99 9.16 -42.57
C THR A 526 -13.31 8.41 -42.74
N ILE A 527 -13.33 7.15 -42.31
CA ILE A 527 -14.54 6.32 -42.29
C ILE A 527 -15.26 6.54 -40.96
N TYR A 528 -16.52 6.93 -41.01
CA TYR A 528 -17.33 7.11 -39.82
C TYR A 528 -18.28 5.92 -39.64
N ILE A 529 -18.45 5.46 -38.40
CA ILE A 529 -19.37 4.38 -38.05
C ILE A 529 -20.45 4.93 -37.13
N ALA A 530 -21.71 4.75 -37.50
CA ALA A 530 -22.85 5.15 -36.69
C ALA A 530 -23.93 4.07 -36.65
N GLN A 531 -24.74 4.06 -35.58
CA GLN A 531 -25.95 3.23 -35.57
C GLN A 531 -26.99 3.79 -36.53
N ARG A 532 -27.75 2.90 -37.21
CA ARG A 532 -28.80 3.30 -38.16
C ARG A 532 -29.80 4.29 -37.58
N GLU A 533 -30.30 4.04 -36.38
CA GLU A 533 -31.24 4.94 -35.69
C GLU A 533 -30.65 6.35 -35.50
N LEU A 534 -29.37 6.41 -35.09
CA LEU A 534 -28.67 7.67 -34.88
C LEU A 534 -28.42 8.41 -36.20
N ALA A 535 -28.06 7.68 -37.26
CA ALA A 535 -27.81 8.27 -38.57
C ALA A 535 -29.08 8.82 -39.24
N VAL A 536 -30.25 8.22 -38.99
CA VAL A 536 -31.54 8.73 -39.48
C VAL A 536 -31.94 9.99 -38.71
N ASN A 537 -31.85 9.96 -37.38
CA ASN A 537 -32.25 11.08 -36.53
C ASN A 537 -31.41 12.36 -36.77
N GLU A 538 -30.14 12.21 -37.13
CA GLU A 538 -29.21 13.33 -37.36
C GLU A 538 -28.88 13.56 -38.85
N GLN A 539 -29.59 12.92 -39.79
CA GLN A 539 -29.39 13.06 -41.24
C GLN A 539 -27.93 12.84 -41.73
N LEU A 540 -27.16 11.99 -41.04
CA LEU A 540 -25.71 11.84 -41.25
C LEU A 540 -25.33 11.33 -42.65
N LYS A 541 -26.25 10.68 -43.36
CA LYS A 541 -26.02 10.18 -44.73
C LYS A 541 -25.82 11.30 -45.74
N GLU A 542 -26.37 12.49 -45.50
CA GLU A 542 -26.26 13.63 -46.41
C GLU A 542 -25.01 14.46 -46.13
N THR A 543 -24.46 14.34 -44.92
CA THR A 543 -23.32 15.15 -44.46
C THR A 543 -21.99 14.40 -44.47
N ILE A 544 -22.00 13.07 -44.30
CA ILE A 544 -20.77 12.27 -44.15
C ILE A 544 -20.52 11.39 -45.38
N PRO A 545 -19.42 11.61 -46.13
CA PRO A 545 -19.17 10.92 -47.40
C PRO A 545 -18.80 9.43 -47.25
N GLN A 546 -18.17 9.03 -46.14
CA GLN A 546 -17.78 7.64 -45.87
C GLN A 546 -18.45 7.13 -44.57
N LEU A 547 -19.75 6.87 -44.61
CA LEU A 547 -20.53 6.44 -43.45
C LEU A 547 -20.90 4.95 -43.52
N VAL A 548 -20.47 4.19 -42.52
CA VAL A 548 -20.79 2.77 -42.32
C VAL A 548 -21.84 2.65 -41.24
N LEU A 549 -22.94 1.96 -41.56
CA LEU A 549 -24.10 1.87 -40.68
C LEU A 549 -24.18 0.50 -40.03
N VAL A 550 -24.24 0.50 -38.70
CA VAL A 550 -24.37 -0.73 -37.92
C VAL A 550 -25.74 -0.79 -37.25
N GLU A 551 -26.32 -1.99 -37.15
CA GLU A 551 -27.55 -2.22 -36.39
C GLU A 551 -27.20 -2.24 -34.88
N HIS A 552 -26.15 -2.98 -34.52
CA HIS A 552 -25.62 -3.10 -33.17
C HIS A 552 -24.09 -2.98 -33.15
N TRP A 553 -23.51 -2.61 -32.01
CA TRP A 553 -22.06 -2.44 -31.89
C TRP A 553 -21.29 -3.78 -31.71
N VAL A 554 -21.98 -4.89 -31.40
CA VAL A 554 -21.35 -6.15 -30.94
C VAL A 554 -21.50 -7.33 -31.91
N ALA A 555 -22.26 -7.21 -32.99
CA ALA A 555 -22.53 -8.34 -33.89
C ALA A 555 -22.91 -7.86 -35.30
N THR A 556 -21.94 -7.31 -36.04
CA THR A 556 -22.22 -6.70 -37.34
C THR A 556 -21.22 -7.14 -38.40
N ASN A 557 -21.72 -7.76 -39.47
CA ASN A 557 -20.94 -8.20 -40.63
C ASN A 557 -20.25 -7.05 -41.37
N GLU A 558 -20.70 -5.81 -41.15
CA GLU A 558 -20.13 -4.60 -41.72
C GLU A 558 -18.67 -4.37 -41.27
N TYR A 559 -18.26 -4.81 -40.07
CA TYR A 559 -16.86 -4.74 -39.66
C TYR A 559 -15.98 -5.69 -40.47
N GLU A 560 -16.48 -6.87 -40.82
CA GLU A 560 -15.74 -7.81 -41.67
C GLU A 560 -15.63 -7.29 -43.11
N LYS A 561 -16.71 -6.73 -43.66
CA LYS A 561 -16.69 -6.08 -44.99
C LYS A 561 -15.70 -4.92 -45.04
N LEU A 562 -15.71 -4.07 -44.01
CA LEU A 562 -14.78 -2.95 -43.87
C LEU A 562 -13.33 -3.41 -43.90
N VAL A 563 -13.03 -4.45 -43.12
CA VAL A 563 -11.68 -5.01 -43.03
C VAL A 563 -11.32 -5.75 -44.32
N LYS A 564 -12.26 -6.33 -45.06
CA LYS A 564 -12.00 -6.95 -46.38
C LYS A 564 -11.85 -5.92 -47.52
N GLY A 565 -12.35 -4.70 -47.32
CA GLY A 565 -12.33 -3.64 -48.34
C GLY A 565 -13.50 -3.74 -49.33
N GLU A 566 -14.55 -4.45 -48.94
CA GLU A 566 -15.83 -4.49 -49.66
C GLU A 566 -16.61 -3.22 -49.29
N LYS A 567 -17.00 -2.44 -50.31
CA LYS A 567 -17.78 -1.19 -50.13
C LYS A 567 -19.24 -1.47 -49.80
#